data_AF-F2R0J8-F1
#
_entry.id   AF-F2R0J8-F1
#
_cell.length_a   1.000
_cell.length_b   1.000
_cell.length_c   1.000
_cell.angle_alpha   90.00
_cell.angle_beta   90.00
_cell.angle_gamma   90.00
#
_symmetry.space_group_name_H-M   'P 1'
#
loop_
_entity.id
_entity.type
_entity.pdbx_description
1 polymer ?
#
loop_
_entity_poly.entity_id
_entity_poly.type
_entity_poly.pdbx_seq_one_letter_code
_entity_poly.pdbx_strand_id
1 'polypeptide(L)'
;MDLMLLMLVAVGLNMMDMYMMMEMLMMGCTVNTMYSASLDNDMMGLMYSLMQMMMAGVESAMGLSMLVNYNRMRNSEEMENE
;
A
#
# COMPACT_ATOMS: atom_id res chain seq x y z
N MET A 1 -10.78 8.19 7.58
CA MET A 1 -10.01 7.81 6.36
C MET A 1 -9.69 9.03 5.53
N ASP A 2 -10.67 9.89 5.24
CA ASP A 2 -10.49 11.06 4.36
C ASP A 2 -9.33 11.99 4.76
N LEU A 3 -9.16 12.29 6.06
CA LEU A 3 -8.06 13.13 6.54
C LEU A 3 -6.67 12.49 6.33
N MET A 4 -6.55 11.17 6.46
CA MET A 4 -5.29 10.46 6.21
C MET A 4 -4.98 10.42 4.71
N LEU A 5 -6.00 10.19 3.89
CA LEU A 5 -5.88 10.19 2.43
C LEU A 5 -5.44 11.57 1.90
N LEU A 6 -5.98 12.63 2.51
CA LEU A 6 -5.62 14.01 2.19
C LEU A 6 -4.19 14.36 2.65
N MET A 7 -3.76 13.86 3.81
CA MET A 7 -2.36 13.98 4.26
C MET A 7 -1.40 13.21 3.34
N LEU A 8 -1.79 12.05 2.80
CA LEU A 8 -0.96 11.24 1.92
C LEU A 8 -0.64 11.96 0.59
N VAL A 9 -1.57 12.77 0.09
CA VAL A 9 -1.40 13.59 -1.12
C VAL A 9 -0.69 14.93 -0.84
N ALA A 10 -0.87 15.49 0.36
CA ALA A 10 -0.39 16.84 0.67
C ALA A 10 1.11 16.92 1.00
N VAL A 11 1.72 15.82 1.44
CA VAL A 11 3.16 15.81 1.73
C VAL A 11 3.88 15.46 0.43
N GLY A 12 4.65 16.40 -0.12
CA GLY A 12 5.46 16.22 -1.33
C GLY A 12 6.56 15.18 -1.16
N LEU A 13 6.15 13.93 -1.02
CA LEU A 13 6.97 12.78 -0.66
C LEU A 13 7.43 12.03 -1.90
N ASN A 14 8.50 11.24 -1.72
CA ASN A 14 8.95 10.35 -2.78
C ASN A 14 7.91 9.25 -3.00
N MET A 15 7.88 8.68 -4.20
CA MET A 15 6.95 7.59 -4.54
C MET A 15 7.03 6.41 -3.56
N MET A 16 8.22 6.08 -3.05
CA MET A 16 8.41 5.02 -2.05
C MET A 16 7.77 5.33 -0.70
N ASP A 17 7.83 6.59 -0.28
CA ASP A 17 7.22 7.04 0.98
C ASP A 17 5.68 6.94 0.88
N MET A 18 5.11 7.27 -0.29
CA MET A 18 3.67 7.08 -0.55
C MET A 18 3.28 5.59 -0.47
N TYR A 19 4.05 4.67 -1.05
CA TYR A 19 3.79 3.24 -0.93
C TYR A 19 3.88 2.75 0.52
N MET A 20 4.88 3.19 1.29
CA MET A 20 4.98 2.85 2.71
C MET A 20 3.80 3.37 3.53
N MET A 21 3.30 4.57 3.24
CA MET A 21 2.12 5.11 3.92
C MET A 21 0.84 4.32 3.59
N MET A 22 0.69 3.88 2.34
CA MET A 22 -0.43 3.02 1.93
C MET A 22 -0.40 1.66 2.66
N GLU A 23 0.76 1.03 2.76
CA GLU A 23 0.93 -0.22 3.52
C GLU A 23 0.58 -0.05 5.00
N MET A 24 1.03 1.04 5.64
CA MET A 24 0.69 1.34 7.04
C MET A 24 -0.82 1.57 7.23
N LEU A 25 -1.49 2.19 6.26
CA LEU A 25 -2.94 2.39 6.30
C LEU A 25 -3.67 1.05 6.19
N MET A 26 -3.28 0.20 5.24
CA MET A 26 -3.85 -1.13 5.06
C MET A 26 -3.63 -2.02 6.29
N MET A 27 -2.45 -1.95 6.90
CA MET A 27 -2.13 -2.63 8.15
C MET A 27 -2.98 -2.13 9.33
N GLY A 28 -3.22 -0.83 9.44
CA GLY A 28 -4.12 -0.27 10.45
C GLY A 28 -5.55 -0.81 10.30
N CYS A 29 -6.05 -0.92 9.07
CA CYS A 29 -7.34 -1.51 8.78
C CYS A 29 -7.39 -3.02 9.13
N THR A 30 -6.37 -3.82 8.77
CA THR A 30 -6.36 -5.26 9.10
C THR A 30 -6.38 -5.50 10.60
N VAL A 31 -5.58 -4.77 11.38
CA VAL A 31 -5.58 -4.87 12.85
C VAL A 31 -6.95 -4.51 13.44
N ASN A 32 -7.59 -3.46 12.94
CA ASN A 32 -8.93 -3.09 13.41
C ASN A 32 -9.97 -4.18 13.11
N THR A 33 -9.93 -4.77 11.91
CA THR A 33 -10.84 -5.86 11.55
C THR A 33 -10.61 -7.13 12.37
N MET A 34 -9.35 -7.47 12.67
CA MET A 34 -9.03 -8.58 13.56
C MET A 34 -9.54 -8.34 14.99
N TYR A 35 -9.38 -7.11 15.49
CA TYR A 35 -9.83 -6.75 16.83
C TYR A 35 -11.36 -6.85 16.96
N SER A 36 -12.11 -6.28 16.01
CA SER A 36 -13.58 -6.38 16.02
C SER A 36 -14.04 -7.81 15.84
N ALA A 37 -13.44 -8.57 14.93
CA ALA A 37 -13.79 -9.97 14.71
C ALA A 37 -13.53 -10.84 15.94
N SER A 38 -12.46 -10.57 16.70
CA SER A 38 -12.18 -11.28 17.94
C SER A 38 -13.15 -10.93 19.06
N LEU A 39 -13.66 -9.69 19.13
CA LEU A 39 -14.68 -9.31 20.12
C LEU A 39 -16.01 -10.01 19.85
N ASP A 40 -16.39 -10.11 18.57
CA ASP A 40 -17.65 -10.71 18.14
C ASP A 40 -17.58 -12.25 17.99
N ASN A 41 -16.41 -12.87 18.22
CA ASN A 41 -16.12 -14.27 17.90
C ASN A 41 -16.47 -14.64 16.44
N ASP A 42 -16.30 -13.69 15.52
CA ASP A 42 -16.61 -13.89 14.11
C ASP A 42 -15.41 -14.48 13.35
N MET A 43 -15.53 -15.77 13.01
CA MET A 43 -14.54 -16.47 12.20
C MET A 43 -14.45 -15.92 10.77
N MET A 44 -15.54 -15.37 10.22
CA MET A 44 -15.54 -14.80 8.87
C MET A 44 -14.72 -13.51 8.82
N GLY A 45 -14.85 -12.63 9.82
CA GLY A 45 -14.01 -11.43 9.97
C GLY A 45 -12.52 -11.75 10.07
N LEU A 46 -12.14 -12.82 10.79
CA LEU A 46 -10.75 -13.28 10.84
C LEU A 46 -10.25 -13.79 9.49
N MET A 47 -11.06 -14.57 8.76
CA MET A 47 -10.72 -15.02 7.40
C MET A 47 -10.61 -13.86 6.41
N TYR A 48 -11.45 -12.84 6.54
CA TYR A 48 -11.35 -11.62 5.75
C TYR A 48 -10.04 -10.86 6.01
N SER A 49 -9.62 -10.76 7.28
CA SER A 49 -8.36 -10.12 7.64
C SER A 49 -7.14 -10.82 7.01
N LEU A 50 -7.18 -12.15 6.91
CA LEU A 50 -6.17 -12.95 6.20
C LEU A 50 -6.16 -12.65 4.70
N MET A 51 -7.34 -12.53 4.08
CA MET A 51 -7.46 -12.14 2.68
C MET A 51 -6.92 -10.74 2.43
N GLN A 52 -7.20 -9.80 3.32
CA GLN A 52 -6.73 -8.43 3.23
C GLN A 52 -5.19 -8.35 3.31
N MET A 53 -4.54 -9.18 4.13
CA MET A 53 -3.06 -9.29 4.14
C MET A 53 -2.49 -9.85 2.83
N MET A 54 -3.13 -10.86 2.23
CA MET A 54 -2.70 -11.39 0.93
C MET A 54 -2.80 -10.34 -0.18
N MET A 55 -3.88 -9.55 -0.19
CA MET A 55 -4.07 -8.48 -1.17
C MET A 55 -3.03 -7.36 -1.02
N ALA A 56 -2.70 -6.95 0.21
CA ALA A 56 -1.63 -5.97 0.45
C ALA A 56 -0.26 -6.46 -0.06
N GLY A 57 0.05 -7.74 0.09
CA GLY A 57 1.26 -8.34 -0.49
C GLY A 57 1.31 -8.29 -2.03
N VAL A 58 0.16 -8.47 -2.69
CA VAL A 58 0.06 -8.35 -4.15
C VAL A 58 0.20 -6.89 -4.60
N GLU A 59 -0.43 -5.96 -3.88
CA GLU A 59 -0.34 -4.52 -4.16
C GLU A 59 1.10 -4.01 -4.09
N SER A 60 1.83 -4.32 -3.01
CA SER A 60 3.23 -3.92 -2.86
C SER A 60 4.14 -4.49 -3.97
N ALA A 61 3.94 -5.76 -4.37
CA ALA A 61 4.68 -6.35 -5.49
C ALA A 61 4.38 -5.63 -6.82
N MET A 62 3.12 -5.32 -7.10
CA MET A 62 2.72 -4.56 -8.29
C MET A 62 3.29 -3.13 -8.26
N GLY A 63 3.17 -2.42 -7.14
CA GLY A 63 3.68 -1.05 -6.97
C GLY A 63 5.18 -0.94 -7.19
N LEU A 64 5.95 -1.87 -6.63
CA LEU A 64 7.40 -1.93 -6.84
C LEU A 64 7.77 -2.28 -8.29
N SER A 65 7.04 -3.20 -8.94
CA SER A 65 7.30 -3.55 -10.33
C SER A 65 7.09 -2.36 -11.29
N MET A 66 6.06 -1.54 -11.02
CA MET A 66 5.81 -0.31 -11.76
C MET A 66 6.91 0.74 -11.50
N LEU A 67 7.37 0.87 -10.25
CA LEU A 67 8.43 1.82 -9.90
C LEU A 67 9.77 1.46 -10.56
N VAL A 68 10.11 0.16 -10.62
CA VAL A 68 11.30 -0.31 -11.36
C VAL A 68 11.18 0.01 -12.84
N ASN A 69 10.02 -0.24 -13.46
CA ASN A 69 9.82 0.04 -14.88
C ASN A 69 9.89 1.55 -15.19
N TYR A 70 9.29 2.39 -14.33
CA TYR A 70 9.37 3.84 -14.44
C TYR A 70 10.82 4.35 -14.40
N ASN A 71 11.62 3.85 -13.45
CA ASN A 71 13.03 4.24 -13.35
C ASN A 71 13.86 3.76 -14.55
N ARG A 72 13.53 2.61 -15.15
CA ARG A 72 14.18 2.13 -16.38
C ARG A 72 13.91 3.03 -17.57
N MET A 73 12.66 3.49 -17.75
CA MET A 73 12.29 4.39 -18.84
C MET A 73 13.00 5.74 -18.71
N ARG A 74 13.02 6.32 -17.51
CA ARG A 74 13.70 7.60 -17.26
C ARG A 74 15.20 7.55 -17.55
N ASN A 75 15.88 6.48 -17.14
CA ASN A 75 17.31 6.31 -17.43
C ASN A 75 17.59 6.09 -18.92
N SER A 76 16.63 5.57 -19.69
CA SER A 76 16.76 5.40 -21.14
C SER A 76 16.65 6.74 -21.88
N GLU A 77 15.77 7.64 -21.44
CA GLU A 77 15.60 8.97 -22.02
C GLU A 77 16.80 9.89 -21.74
N GLU A 78 17.47 9.73 -20.59
CA GLU A 78 18.74 10.45 -20.32
C GLU A 78 19.86 10.01 -21.27
N MET A 79 19.96 8.72 -21.58
CA MET A 79 20.99 8.20 -22.50
C MET A 79 20.76 8.59 -23.97
N GLU A 80 19.52 8.92 -24.37
CA GLU A 80 19.20 9.32 -25.75
C GLU A 80 19.51 10.81 -26.01
N ASN A 81 19.68 11.60 -24.95
CA ASN A 81 19.94 13.05 -25.02
C ASN A 81 21.44 13.43 -24.88
N GLU A 82 22.36 12.46 -24.88
CA GLU A 82 23.82 12.65 -24.97
C GLU A 82 24.34 12.37 -26.39
#